data_AF-A0A2N1Q9Y8-F1
#
_entry.id   AF-A0A2N1Q9Y8-F1
#
_cell.length_a   1.000
_cell.length_b   1.000
_cell.length_c   1.000
_cell.angle_alpha   90.00
_cell.angle_beta   90.00
_cell.angle_gamma   90.00
#
_symmetry.space_group_name_H-M   'P 1'
#
loop_
_entity.id
_entity.type
_entity.pdbx_description
1 polymer ?
#
loop_
_entity_poly.entity_id
_entity_poly.type
_entity_poly.pdbx_seq_one_letter_code
_entity_poly.pdbx_strand_id
1 'polypeptide(L)'
;MRYLMNDYELIYLIQSEHDDHAMTFMFQKYHKFIWKQVHLLNVDSKEHDDLHQEGVLMLHKAIQTFDETKNKSFTRYFELILKRQLYRMKSSIPNYYLYDNTDFCKGVSYIEEEPFELELSSELENKVHELYFLKRRSVSEIKRVTGYSKKQIYNTVFRVKEKYKNML
;
A
#
# COMPACT_ATOMS: atom_id res chain seq x y z
N MET A 1 16.04 38.89 19.36
CA MET A 1 16.99 39.66 18.53
C MET A 1 17.38 38.77 17.36
N ARG A 2 16.81 38.96 16.15
CA ARG A 2 17.20 38.17 14.95
C ARG A 2 18.42 38.83 14.33
N TYR A 3 19.62 38.45 14.78
CA TYR A 3 20.82 38.77 14.02
C TYR A 3 20.76 37.99 12.71
N LEU A 4 20.63 38.72 11.59
CA LEU A 4 20.76 38.16 10.25
C LEU A 4 22.26 37.89 10.04
N MET A 5 22.74 36.79 10.59
CA MET A 5 24.12 36.36 10.36
C MET A 5 24.28 35.93 8.91
N ASN A 6 25.37 36.38 8.30
CA ASN A 6 25.69 36.07 6.91
C ASN A 6 25.99 34.58 6.77
N ASP A 7 25.66 33.96 5.63
CA ASP A 7 25.93 32.53 5.42
C ASP A 7 27.43 32.22 5.56
N TYR A 8 28.31 33.12 5.10
CA TYR A 8 29.75 32.94 5.19
C TYR A 8 30.27 32.91 6.63
N GLU A 9 29.76 33.78 7.51
CA GLU A 9 30.14 33.82 8.93
C GLU A 9 29.70 32.53 9.64
N LEU A 10 28.47 32.10 9.37
CA LEU A 10 27.93 30.85 9.95
C LEU A 10 28.74 29.65 9.48
N ILE A 11 29.07 29.58 8.19
CA ILE A 11 29.89 28.49 7.64
C ILE A 11 31.28 28.50 8.26
N TYR A 12 31.90 29.68 8.44
CA TYR A 12 33.20 29.80 9.09
C TYR A 12 33.18 29.26 10.53
N LEU A 13 32.18 29.63 11.33
CA LEU A 13 32.02 29.13 12.70
C LEU A 13 31.79 27.62 12.74
N ILE A 14 30.98 27.08 11.84
CA ILE A 14 30.71 25.63 11.77
C ILE A 14 31.98 24.86 11.37
N GLN A 15 32.73 25.35 10.39
CA GLN A 15 33.92 24.68 9.89
C GLN A 15 35.12 24.80 10.85
N SER A 16 35.30 25.97 11.47
CA SER A 16 36.49 26.28 12.29
C SER A 16 36.30 25.96 13.77
N GLU A 17 35.11 26.26 14.31
CA GLU A 17 34.82 26.17 15.75
C GLU A 17 33.86 25.04 16.10
N HIS A 18 33.33 24.33 15.08
CA HIS A 18 32.33 23.27 15.25
C HIS A 18 31.09 23.74 16.04
N ASP A 19 30.63 24.96 15.75
CA ASP A 19 29.48 25.57 16.43
C ASP A 19 28.14 24.92 16.00
N ASP A 20 27.57 24.13 16.92
CA ASP A 20 26.27 23.46 16.76
C ASP A 20 25.08 24.44 16.69
N HIS A 21 25.17 25.61 17.34
CA HIS A 21 24.12 26.63 17.27
C HIS A 21 24.08 27.27 15.88
N ALA A 22 25.24 27.56 15.30
CA ALA A 22 25.34 28.04 13.93
C ALA A 22 24.81 27.02 12.92
N MET A 23 25.12 25.73 13.11
CA MET A 23 24.58 24.63 12.29
C MET A 23 23.05 24.55 12.39
N THR A 24 22.51 24.57 13.61
CA THR A 24 21.07 24.55 13.85
C THR A 24 20.36 25.73 13.18
N PHE A 25 20.97 26.92 13.24
CA PHE A 25 20.45 28.10 12.57
C PHE A 25 20.42 27.93 11.04
N MET A 26 21.47 27.36 10.44
CA MET A 26 21.51 27.06 9.01
C MET A 26 20.42 26.08 8.59
N PHE A 27 20.17 25.02 9.37
CA PHE A 27 19.07 24.10 9.12
C PHE A 27 17.70 24.81 9.12
N GLN A 28 17.44 25.65 10.11
CA GLN A 28 16.19 26.42 10.18
C GLN A 28 16.05 27.41 9.01
N LYS A 29 17.14 28.08 8.63
CA LYS A 29 17.18 29.05 7.54
C LYS A 29 16.84 28.42 6.20
N TYR A 30 17.38 27.22 5.92
CA TYR A 30 17.23 26.53 4.64
C TYR A 30 16.08 25.51 4.60
N HIS A 31 15.44 25.21 5.73
CA HIS A 31 14.32 24.26 5.81
C HIS A 31 13.23 24.51 4.75
N LYS A 32 12.68 25.74 4.68
CA LYS A 32 11.64 26.09 3.70
C LYS A 32 12.16 26.03 2.26
N PHE A 33 13.45 26.32 2.05
CA PHE A 33 14.07 26.26 0.74
C PHE A 33 14.16 24.81 0.23
N ILE A 34 14.57 23.87 1.09
CA ILE A 34 14.61 22.44 0.76
C ILE A 34 13.21 21.94 0.41
N TRP A 35 12.22 22.23 1.25
CA TRP A 35 10.82 21.89 0.97
C TRP A 35 10.35 22.41 -0.37
N LYS A 36 10.67 23.66 -0.71
CA LYS A 36 10.33 24.22 -2.02
C LYS A 36 10.91 23.38 -3.17
N GLN A 37 12.15 22.91 -3.06
CA GLN A 37 12.76 22.08 -4.11
C GLN A 37 12.12 20.68 -4.21
N VAL A 38 11.78 20.06 -3.08
CA VAL A 38 11.09 18.77 -3.04
C VAL A 38 9.73 18.85 -3.73
N HIS A 39 8.92 19.86 -3.41
CA HIS A 39 7.60 20.04 -4.02
C HIS A 39 7.65 20.29 -5.53
N LEU A 40 8.76 20.82 -6.06
CA LEU A 40 8.93 21.02 -7.51
C LEU A 40 9.14 19.71 -8.29
N LEU A 41 9.41 18.59 -7.61
CA LEU A 41 9.65 17.30 -8.26
C LEU A 41 8.37 16.60 -8.74
N ASN A 42 7.19 17.03 -8.29
CA ASN A 42 5.89 16.41 -8.59
C ASN A 42 5.89 14.89 -8.35
N VAL A 43 6.39 14.45 -7.19
CA VAL A 43 6.34 13.05 -6.74
C VAL A 43 5.22 12.86 -5.72
N ASP A 44 4.85 11.61 -5.45
CA ASP A 44 3.86 11.23 -4.44
C ASP A 44 4.25 11.78 -3.05
N SER A 45 3.26 12.20 -2.25
CA SER A 45 3.49 12.83 -0.94
C SER A 45 4.21 11.92 0.03
N LYS A 46 4.05 10.59 -0.10
CA LYS A 46 4.77 9.60 0.71
C LYS A 46 6.29 9.68 0.57
N GLU A 47 6.80 10.17 -0.57
CA GLU A 47 8.24 10.29 -0.86
C GLU A 47 8.82 11.63 -0.36
N HIS A 48 7.96 12.58 0.02
CA HIS A 48 8.38 13.95 0.30
C HIS A 48 9.26 14.05 1.53
N ASP A 49 8.92 13.32 2.60
CA ASP A 49 9.67 13.35 3.86
C ASP A 49 11.09 12.80 3.67
N ASP A 50 11.24 11.69 2.94
CA ASP A 50 12.54 11.08 2.65
C ASP A 50 13.41 12.01 1.79
N LEU A 51 12.82 12.63 0.76
CA LEU A 51 13.52 13.61 -0.07
C LEU A 51 13.92 14.87 0.70
N HIS A 52 13.08 15.31 1.64
CA HIS A 52 13.40 16.44 2.50
C HIS A 52 14.56 16.09 3.45
N GLN A 53 14.54 14.92 4.08
CA GLN A 53 15.62 14.44 4.92
C GLN A 53 16.94 14.39 4.15
N GLU A 54 16.93 13.88 2.92
CA GLU A 54 18.12 13.91 2.07
C GLU A 54 18.58 15.32 1.71
N GLY A 55 17.65 16.25 1.55
CA GLY A 55 17.99 17.65 1.38
C GLY A 55 18.69 18.25 2.59
N VAL A 56 18.30 17.87 3.81
CA VAL A 56 18.95 18.29 5.06
C VAL A 56 20.36 17.69 5.19
N LEU A 57 20.53 16.40 4.87
CA LEU A 57 21.86 15.76 4.85
C LEU A 57 22.78 16.41 3.81
N MET A 58 22.25 16.75 2.63
CA MET A 58 22.98 17.49 1.61
C MET A 58 23.38 18.88 2.10
N LEU A 59 22.54 19.57 2.89
CA LEU A 59 22.88 20.88 3.46
C LEU A 59 24.04 20.76 4.44
N HIS A 60 23.98 19.79 5.35
CA HIS A 60 25.07 19.52 6.28
C HIS A 60 26.40 19.31 5.54
N LYS A 61 26.39 18.43 4.51
CA LYS A 61 27.56 18.20 3.66
C LYS A 61 27.99 19.45 2.88
N ALA A 62 27.03 20.25 2.40
CA ALA A 62 27.33 21.47 1.66
C ALA A 62 28.09 22.46 2.55
N ILE A 63 27.63 22.66 3.79
CA ILE A 63 28.26 23.54 4.76
C ILE A 63 29.70 23.09 5.03
N GLN A 64 29.92 21.80 5.26
CA GLN A 64 31.26 21.26 5.54
C GLN A 64 32.23 21.33 4.35
N THR A 65 31.73 21.36 3.12
CA THR A 65 32.56 21.28 1.90
C THR A 65 32.59 22.56 1.09
N PHE A 66 31.89 23.60 1.55
CA PHE A 66 31.82 24.87 0.83
C PHE A 66 33.18 25.56 0.84
N ASP A 67 33.54 26.07 -0.33
CA ASP A 67 34.80 26.76 -0.60
C ASP A 67 34.47 28.08 -1.31
N GLU A 68 34.67 29.19 -0.60
CA GLU A 68 34.35 30.53 -1.05
C GLU A 68 35.20 30.97 -2.25
N THR A 69 36.40 30.38 -2.44
CA THR A 69 37.30 30.72 -3.56
C THR A 69 36.70 30.39 -4.93
N LYS A 70 35.66 29.56 -4.98
CA LYS A 70 35.00 29.10 -6.22
C LYS A 70 34.00 30.09 -6.81
N ASN A 71 33.99 31.36 -6.37
CA ASN A 71 33.20 32.48 -6.93
C ASN A 71 31.71 32.16 -7.12
N LYS A 72 31.09 31.44 -6.18
CA LYS A 72 29.65 31.18 -6.14
C LYS A 72 29.14 31.40 -4.73
N SER A 73 27.99 32.05 -4.59
CA SER A 73 27.35 32.13 -3.29
C SER A 73 26.98 30.74 -2.77
N PHE A 74 27.04 30.57 -1.46
CA PHE A 74 26.69 29.31 -0.80
C PHE A 74 25.31 28.81 -1.23
N THR A 75 24.30 29.70 -1.23
CA THR A 75 22.93 29.35 -1.66
C THR A 75 22.89 28.78 -3.08
N ARG A 76 23.65 29.34 -4.02
CA ARG A 76 23.68 28.85 -5.42
C ARG A 76 24.42 27.54 -5.54
N TYR A 77 25.52 27.37 -4.80
CA TYR A 77 26.21 26.09 -4.70
C TYR A 77 25.29 25.01 -4.15
N PHE A 78 24.65 25.28 -3.02
CA PHE A 78 23.74 24.35 -2.35
C PHE A 78 22.54 23.99 -3.24
N GLU A 79 21.88 24.98 -3.86
CA GLU A 79 20.77 24.76 -4.79
C GLU A 79 21.15 23.79 -5.92
N LEU A 80 22.34 23.96 -6.49
CA LEU A 80 22.82 23.13 -7.59
C LEU A 80 22.98 21.67 -7.16
N ILE A 81 23.67 21.41 -6.05
CA ILE A 81 23.92 20.04 -5.59
C ILE A 81 22.64 19.39 -5.05
N LEU A 82 21.76 20.16 -4.41
CA LEU A 82 20.46 19.71 -3.94
C LEU A 82 19.58 19.24 -5.09
N LYS A 83 19.43 20.05 -6.16
CA LYS A 83 18.65 19.64 -7.34
C LYS A 83 19.19 18.35 -7.95
N ARG A 84 20.51 18.22 -8.09
CA ARG A 84 21.14 17.00 -8.62
C ARG A 84 20.85 15.77 -7.76
N GLN A 85 20.93 15.90 -6.44
CA GLN A 85 20.56 14.85 -5.50
C GLN A 85 19.11 14.43 -5.68
N LEU A 86 18.20 15.41 -5.64
CA LEU A 86 16.76 15.19 -5.72
C LEU A 86 16.34 14.55 -7.04
N TYR A 87 16.90 14.96 -8.17
CA TYR A 87 16.65 14.29 -9.46
C TYR A 87 17.13 12.85 -9.46
N ARG A 88 18.30 12.57 -8.88
CA ARG A 88 18.81 11.20 -8.76
C ARG A 88 17.89 10.33 -7.90
N MET A 89 17.44 10.84 -6.75
CA MET A 89 16.49 10.15 -5.89
C MET A 89 15.17 9.90 -6.63
N LYS A 90 14.61 10.92 -7.29
CA LYS A 90 13.40 10.78 -8.10
C LYS A 90 13.52 9.70 -9.17
N SER A 91 14.64 9.64 -9.89
CA SER A 91 14.87 8.61 -10.91
C SER A 91 15.00 7.19 -10.33
N SER A 92 15.26 7.07 -9.03
CA SER A 92 15.31 5.78 -8.34
C SER A 92 13.95 5.32 -7.82
N ILE A 93 12.93 6.19 -7.81
CA ILE A 93 11.59 5.83 -7.34
C ILE A 93 10.94 4.91 -8.39
N PRO A 94 10.54 3.68 -8.02
CA PRO A 94 9.90 2.76 -8.96
C PRO A 94 8.52 3.26 -9.38
N ASN A 95 8.22 3.17 -10.67
CA ASN A 95 6.87 3.42 -11.19
C ASN A 95 5.99 2.22 -10.84
N TYR A 96 5.14 2.37 -9.82
CA TYR A 96 4.12 1.37 -9.51
C TYR A 96 2.94 1.54 -10.48
N TYR A 97 2.86 0.65 -11.46
CA TYR A 97 1.63 0.49 -12.24
C TYR A 97 0.66 -0.35 -11.41
N LEU A 98 -0.35 0.30 -10.85
CA LEU A 98 -1.51 -0.40 -10.29
C LEU A 98 -2.30 -0.95 -11.48
N TYR A 99 -2.16 -2.25 -11.72
CA TYR A 99 -3.10 -2.96 -12.58
C TYR A 99 -4.34 -3.26 -11.74
N ASP A 100 -5.52 -2.92 -12.27
CA ASP A 100 -6.77 -3.39 -11.70
C ASP A 100 -6.73 -4.92 -11.75
N ASN A 101 -6.46 -5.53 -10.62
CA ASN A 101 -6.34 -6.96 -10.53
C ASN A 101 -7.72 -7.59 -10.80
N THR A 102 -8.00 -8.01 -12.03
CA THR A 102 -9.10 -8.95 -12.29
C THR A 102 -8.78 -10.37 -11.81
N ASP A 103 -7.55 -10.64 -11.35
CA ASP A 103 -7.07 -12.01 -11.12
C ASP A 103 -6.36 -12.28 -9.77
N PHE A 104 -6.29 -11.33 -8.83
CA PHE A 104 -5.62 -11.60 -7.53
C PHE A 104 -6.42 -12.50 -6.57
N CYS A 105 -7.66 -12.86 -6.90
CA CYS A 105 -8.42 -13.88 -6.20
C CYS A 105 -8.44 -15.21 -6.98
N LYS A 106 -7.26 -15.74 -7.36
CA LYS A 106 -7.10 -17.17 -7.73
C LYS A 106 -6.51 -18.02 -6.60
N GLY A 107 -6.27 -17.42 -5.44
CA GLY A 107 -6.13 -18.15 -4.18
C GLY A 107 -7.49 -18.31 -3.54
N VAL A 108 -8.33 -19.21 -4.06
CA VAL A 108 -9.43 -19.74 -3.25
C VAL A 108 -8.73 -20.54 -2.16
N SER A 109 -8.56 -19.96 -0.97
CA SER A 109 -8.42 -20.78 0.21
C SER A 109 -9.72 -21.57 0.31
N TYR A 110 -9.68 -22.83 -0.13
CA TYR A 110 -10.73 -23.77 0.24
C TYR A 110 -10.65 -23.83 1.76
N ILE A 111 -11.57 -23.15 2.43
CA ILE A 111 -11.98 -23.61 3.74
C ILE A 111 -12.55 -24.99 3.42
N GLU A 112 -11.75 -26.03 3.66
CA GLU A 112 -12.28 -27.39 3.68
C GLU A 112 -13.23 -27.43 4.88
N GLU A 113 -14.44 -26.93 4.68
CA GLU A 113 -15.54 -27.18 5.59
C GLU A 113 -15.72 -28.70 5.57
N GLU A 114 -15.41 -29.33 6.71
CA GLU A 114 -15.74 -30.73 6.96
C GLU A 114 -17.18 -30.98 6.47
N PRO A 115 -17.41 -31.91 5.53
CA PRO A 115 -18.72 -32.13 4.97
C PRO A 115 -19.69 -32.54 6.09
N PHE A 116 -20.59 -31.63 6.45
CA PHE A 116 -21.57 -31.88 7.49
C PHE A 116 -22.55 -32.99 7.04
N GLU A 117 -22.60 -34.10 7.79
CA GLU A 117 -23.58 -35.16 7.55
C GLU A 117 -24.97 -34.71 8.02
N LEU A 118 -25.89 -34.54 7.05
CA LEU A 118 -27.30 -34.29 7.35
C LEU A 118 -27.98 -35.57 7.81
N GLU A 119 -28.40 -35.62 9.08
CA GLU A 119 -29.31 -36.65 9.56
C GLU A 119 -30.71 -36.48 8.93
N LEU A 120 -30.98 -37.23 7.86
CA LEU A 120 -32.28 -37.22 7.18
C LEU A 120 -33.16 -38.37 7.68
N SER A 121 -34.38 -38.03 8.06
CA SER A 121 -35.27 -38.90 8.84
C SER A 121 -36.09 -39.87 7.97
N SER A 122 -36.05 -39.72 6.65
CA SER A 122 -36.87 -40.47 5.70
C SER A 122 -36.07 -40.97 4.51
N GLU A 123 -36.39 -42.19 4.03
CA GLU A 123 -35.81 -42.77 2.82
C GLU A 123 -35.99 -41.85 1.59
N LEU A 124 -37.15 -41.17 1.49
CA LEU A 124 -37.43 -40.19 0.44
C LEU A 124 -36.49 -38.98 0.53
N GLU A 125 -36.23 -38.49 1.74
CA GLU A 125 -35.32 -37.36 1.97
C GLU A 125 -33.89 -37.71 1.58
N ASN A 126 -33.40 -38.88 1.98
CA ASN A 126 -32.08 -39.39 1.60
C ASN A 126 -31.93 -39.53 0.09
N LYS A 127 -32.91 -40.15 -0.59
CA LYS A 127 -32.89 -40.34 -2.04
C LYS A 127 -32.87 -39.01 -2.80
N VAL A 128 -33.68 -38.05 -2.34
CA VAL A 128 -33.77 -36.72 -2.96
C VAL A 128 -32.51 -35.91 -2.66
N HIS A 129 -31.95 -35.98 -1.46
CA HIS A 129 -30.68 -35.35 -1.11
C HIS A 129 -29.56 -35.84 -2.02
N GLU A 130 -29.39 -37.16 -2.13
CA GLU A 130 -28.38 -37.78 -2.98
C GLU A 130 -28.55 -37.40 -4.46
N LEU A 131 -29.76 -37.56 -5.02
CA LEU A 131 -29.97 -37.38 -6.45
C LEU A 131 -30.02 -35.91 -6.88
N TYR A 132 -30.64 -35.03 -6.08
CA TYR A 132 -30.83 -33.62 -6.41
C TYR A 132 -29.65 -32.74 -5.97
N PHE A 133 -29.15 -32.90 -4.73
CA PHE A 133 -28.13 -32.01 -4.17
C PHE A 133 -26.72 -32.50 -4.48
N LEU A 134 -26.43 -33.79 -4.31
CA LEU A 134 -25.09 -34.34 -4.58
C LEU A 134 -24.88 -34.60 -6.09
N LYS A 135 -25.80 -35.31 -6.73
CA LYS A 135 -25.66 -35.72 -8.15
C LYS A 135 -26.24 -34.74 -9.17
N ARG A 136 -26.81 -33.61 -8.73
CA ARG A 136 -27.35 -32.51 -9.58
C ARG A 136 -28.32 -32.96 -10.68
N ARG A 137 -29.09 -34.02 -10.45
CA ARG A 137 -30.06 -34.53 -11.43
C ARG A 137 -31.31 -33.66 -11.48
N SER A 138 -31.94 -33.60 -12.65
CA SER A 138 -33.18 -32.86 -12.82
C SER A 138 -34.36 -33.54 -12.10
N VAL A 139 -35.35 -32.76 -11.66
CA VAL A 139 -36.58 -33.31 -11.02
C VAL A 139 -37.30 -34.31 -11.93
N SER A 140 -37.22 -34.11 -13.24
CA SER A 140 -37.80 -35.05 -14.23
C SER A 140 -37.09 -36.40 -14.24
N GLU A 141 -35.76 -36.43 -14.10
CA GLU A 141 -34.98 -37.66 -14.00
C GLU A 141 -35.16 -38.33 -12.63
N ILE A 142 -35.21 -37.55 -11.55
CA ILE A 142 -35.47 -38.07 -10.21
C ILE A 142 -36.83 -38.77 -10.18
N LYS A 143 -37.86 -38.17 -10.79
CA LYS A 143 -39.17 -38.81 -10.97
C LYS A 143 -39.06 -40.14 -11.72
N ARG A 144 -38.27 -40.21 -12.79
CA ARG A 144 -38.09 -41.45 -13.57
C ARG A 144 -37.38 -42.54 -12.76
N VAL A 145 -36.37 -42.18 -11.96
CA VAL A 145 -35.54 -43.12 -11.19
C VAL A 145 -36.24 -43.60 -9.93
N THR A 146 -36.98 -42.72 -9.25
CA THR A 146 -37.58 -43.00 -7.93
C THR A 146 -39.07 -43.34 -7.97
N GLY A 147 -39.75 -43.00 -9.06
CA GLY A 147 -41.21 -43.18 -9.19
C GLY A 147 -42.05 -42.12 -8.45
N TYR A 148 -41.45 -41.23 -7.66
CA TYR A 148 -42.20 -40.21 -6.91
C TYR A 148 -42.76 -39.10 -7.80
N SER A 149 -43.89 -38.51 -7.36
CA SER A 149 -44.48 -37.37 -8.06
C SER A 149 -43.57 -36.14 -8.00
N LYS A 150 -43.64 -35.27 -9.03
CA LYS A 150 -42.89 -34.01 -9.03
C LYS A 150 -43.18 -33.17 -7.78
N LYS A 151 -44.43 -33.17 -7.31
CA LYS A 151 -44.86 -32.45 -6.09
C LYS A 151 -44.17 -32.98 -4.84
N GLN A 152 -44.07 -34.30 -4.68
CA GLN A 152 -43.34 -34.92 -3.58
C GLN A 152 -41.85 -34.53 -3.61
N ILE A 153 -41.22 -34.61 -4.79
CA ILE A 153 -39.80 -34.25 -4.95
C ILE A 153 -39.57 -32.78 -4.59
N TYR A 154 -40.38 -31.85 -5.11
CA TYR A 154 -40.25 -30.42 -4.78
C TYR A 154 -40.44 -30.14 -3.29
N ASN A 155 -41.45 -30.75 -2.66
CA ASN A 155 -41.68 -30.61 -1.23
C ASN A 155 -40.50 -31.14 -0.41
N THR A 156 -39.92 -32.26 -0.82
CA THR A 156 -38.74 -32.84 -0.16
C THR A 156 -37.50 -31.95 -0.35
N VAL A 157 -37.26 -31.44 -1.56
CA VAL A 157 -36.17 -30.47 -1.82
C VAL A 157 -36.32 -29.24 -0.93
N PHE A 158 -37.53 -28.71 -0.78
CA PHE A 158 -37.79 -27.58 0.12
C PHE A 158 -37.44 -27.91 1.57
N ARG A 159 -37.89 -29.07 2.09
CA ARG A 159 -37.57 -29.50 3.47
C ARG A 159 -36.09 -29.68 3.70
N VAL A 160 -35.37 -30.28 2.75
CA VAL A 160 -33.91 -30.47 2.84
C VAL A 160 -33.19 -29.11 2.84
N LYS A 161 -33.65 -28.14 2.03
CA LYS A 161 -33.11 -26.75 2.06
C LYS A 161 -33.36 -26.05 3.40
N GLU A 162 -34.53 -26.20 3.99
CA GLU A 162 -34.83 -25.63 5.31
C GLU A 162 -33.95 -26.25 6.40
N LYS A 163 -33.67 -27.55 6.34
CA LYS A 163 -32.73 -28.21 7.26
C LYS A 163 -31.31 -27.63 7.13
N TYR A 164 -30.82 -27.44 5.90
CA TYR A 164 -29.53 -26.75 5.66
C TYR A 164 -29.51 -25.32 6.25
N LYS A 165 -30.61 -24.58 6.10
CA LYS A 165 -30.71 -23.20 6.59
C LYS A 165 -30.71 -23.12 8.13
N ASN A 166 -31.31 -24.10 8.80
CA ASN A 166 -31.34 -24.16 10.26
C ASN A 166 -30.03 -24.69 10.89
N MET A 167 -29.07 -25.13 10.07
CA MET A 167 -27.75 -25.63 10.50
C MET A 167 -26.64 -24.58 10.37
N LEU A 168 -26.93 -23.45 9.72
CA LEU A 168 -26.08 -22.24 9.63
C LEU A 168 -26.46 -21.25 10.74
#